data_AF-A0A3B8I093-F1
#
_entry.id   AF-A0A3B8I093-F1
#
_cell.length_a   1.000
_cell.length_b   1.000
_cell.length_c   1.000
_cell.angle_alpha   90.00
_cell.angle_beta   90.00
_cell.angle_gamma   90.00
#
_symmetry.space_group_name_H-M   'P 1'
#
loop_
_entity.id
_entity.type
_entity.pdbx_description
1 polymer ?
#
loop_
_entity_poly.entity_id
_entity_poly.type
_entity_poly.pdbx_seq_one_letter_code
_entity_poly.pdbx_strand_id
1 'polypeptide(L)'
;EVSELVAAIGYDWVMIDMEHSTLDLRAVQGLLQAIGQGCETIVRVPSAEEEWIKRVLDTGCSGIMVPQVNTAELAAQVVQWSKYPPQGGRSV
;
A
#
# COMPACT_ATOMS: atom_id res chain seq x y z
N GLU A 1 -4.07 18.89 4.79
CA GLU A 1 -4.00 19.21 6.23
C GLU A 1 -3.44 18.08 7.10
N VAL A 2 -4.16 17.00 7.42
CA VAL A 2 -3.62 15.95 8.34
C VAL A 2 -2.38 15.24 7.76
N SER A 3 -2.38 14.89 6.48
CA SER A 3 -1.27 14.17 5.84
C SER A 3 0.02 14.98 5.75
N GLU A 4 -0.07 16.28 5.46
CA GLU A 4 1.08 17.19 5.40
C GLU A 4 1.65 17.43 6.80
N LEU A 5 0.78 17.52 7.81
CA LEU A 5 1.20 17.63 9.20
C LEU A 5 1.96 16.38 9.65
N VAL A 6 1.48 15.19 9.28
CA VAL A 6 2.15 13.93 9.62
C VAL A 6 3.54 13.84 8.97
N ALA A 7 3.70 14.29 7.73
CA ALA A 7 5.01 14.39 7.09
C ALA A 7 5.96 15.35 7.82
N ALA A 8 5.42 16.42 8.42
CA ALA A 8 6.20 17.40 9.17
C ALA A 8 6.61 16.95 10.59
N ILE A 9 5.93 15.95 11.17
CA ILE A 9 6.17 15.49 12.55
C ILE A 9 7.37 14.52 12.66
N GLY A 10 7.94 14.06 11.53
CA GLY A 10 9.19 13.30 11.50
C GLY A 10 9.05 11.82 11.84
N TYR A 11 7.92 11.20 11.50
CA TYR A 11 7.77 9.75 11.53
C TYR A 11 8.56 9.08 10.40
N ASP A 12 9.14 7.90 10.66
CA ASP A 12 9.83 7.12 9.63
C ASP A 12 8.87 6.64 8.53
N TRP A 13 7.66 6.26 8.92
CA TRP A 13 6.63 5.77 8.01
C TRP A 13 5.22 6.03 8.54
N VAL A 14 4.26 5.99 7.63
CA VAL A 14 2.82 6.14 7.92
C VAL A 14 2.02 5.06 7.24
N MET A 15 0.92 4.66 7.88
CA MET A 15 -0.03 3.71 7.31
C MET A 15 -1.29 4.41 6.82
N ILE A 16 -1.70 4.15 5.58
CA ILE A 16 -3.00 4.53 5.04
C ILE A 16 -3.87 3.28 5.02
N ASP A 17 -5.01 3.35 5.72
CA ASP A 17 -5.89 2.20 5.88
C ASP A 17 -7.03 2.20 4.87
N MET A 18 -7.08 1.21 3.96
CA MET A 18 -8.23 1.00 3.07
C MET A 18 -9.15 -0.16 3.50
N GLU A 19 -8.81 -0.93 4.54
CA GLU A 19 -9.62 -2.06 5.02
C GLU A 19 -10.83 -1.58 5.85
N HIS A 20 -10.61 -0.54 6.65
CA HIS A 20 -11.63 -0.01 7.56
C HIS A 20 -11.90 1.49 7.36
N SER A 21 -11.71 1.98 6.13
CA SER A 21 -12.03 3.36 5.77
C SER A 21 -12.88 3.41 4.50
N THR A 22 -13.30 4.62 4.14
CA THR A 22 -14.02 4.89 2.89
C THR A 22 -13.07 5.41 1.79
N LEU A 23 -11.76 5.19 1.93
CA LEU A 23 -10.76 5.69 0.97
C LEU A 23 -10.80 4.87 -0.32
N ASP A 24 -10.89 5.55 -1.45
CA ASP A 24 -10.63 4.97 -2.76
C ASP A 24 -9.17 5.21 -3.18
N LEU A 25 -8.75 4.58 -4.28
CA LEU A 25 -7.37 4.72 -4.79
C LEU A 25 -7.01 6.17 -5.12
N ARG A 26 -7.98 6.99 -5.54
CA ARG A 26 -7.75 8.40 -5.87
C ARG A 26 -7.44 9.21 -4.61
N ALA A 27 -8.19 8.98 -3.54
CA ALA A 27 -7.95 9.58 -2.24
C ALA A 27 -6.57 9.14 -1.71
N VAL A 28 -6.24 7.85 -1.79
CA VAL A 28 -4.91 7.34 -1.41
C VAL A 28 -3.81 8.04 -2.18
N GLN A 29 -3.90 8.13 -3.52
CA GLN A 29 -2.92 8.82 -4.33
C GLN A 29 -2.74 10.29 -3.91
N GLY A 30 -3.83 11.00 -3.59
CA GLY A 30 -3.78 12.36 -3.06
C GLY A 30 -3.07 12.45 -1.70
N LEU A 31 -3.31 11.49 -0.80
CA LEU A 31 -2.62 11.42 0.50
C LEU A 31 -1.11 11.18 0.31
N LEU A 32 -0.74 10.24 -0.58
CA LEU A 32 0.66 9.95 -0.90
C LEU A 32 1.39 11.18 -1.47
N GLN A 33 0.74 11.91 -2.39
CA GLN A 33 1.27 13.15 -2.94
C GLN A 33 1.47 14.23 -1.87
N ALA A 34 0.54 14.34 -0.92
CA ALA A 34 0.61 15.30 0.18
C ALA A 34 1.71 14.95 1.20
N ILE A 35 1.98 13.66 1.43
CA ILE A 35 3.08 13.20 2.29
C ILE A 35 4.44 13.46 1.62
N GLY A 36 4.52 13.25 0.31
CA GLY A 36 5.76 13.44 -0.46
C GLY A 36 6.86 12.46 -0.04
N GLN A 37 8.12 12.83 -0.27
CA GLN A 37 9.28 11.95 0.00
C GLN A 37 9.83 12.04 1.44
N GLY A 38 9.16 12.78 2.33
CA GLY A 38 9.65 12.99 3.70
C GLY A 38 9.35 11.83 4.66
N CYS A 39 8.50 10.89 4.26
CA CYS A 39 8.02 9.80 5.11
C CYS A 39 7.61 8.60 4.24
N GLU A 40 8.01 7.39 4.63
CA GLU A 40 7.64 6.18 3.89
C GLU A 40 6.15 5.88 4.03
N THR A 41 5.53 5.34 2.99
CA THR A 41 4.08 5.15 2.95
C THR A 41 3.70 3.68 2.77
N ILE A 42 3.00 3.14 3.76
CA ILE A 42 2.45 1.78 3.72
C ILE A 42 0.95 1.86 3.54
N VAL A 43 0.39 1.16 2.57
CA VAL A 43 -1.07 1.12 2.38
C VAL A 43 -1.61 -0.25 2.80
N ARG A 44 -2.56 -0.28 3.74
CA ARG A 44 -3.30 -1.50 4.05
C ARG A 44 -4.38 -1.71 2.99
N VAL A 45 -4.28 -2.80 2.25
CA VAL A 45 -5.23 -3.12 1.17
C VAL A 45 -6.58 -3.60 1.73
N PRO A 46 -7.70 -3.43 1.00
CA PRO A 46 -9.02 -3.87 1.49
C PRO A 46 -9.15 -5.37 1.75
N SER A 47 -8.49 -6.19 0.93
CA SER A 47 -8.48 -7.65 1.05
C SER A 47 -7.25 -8.26 0.38
N ALA A 48 -6.95 -9.52 0.69
CA ALA A 48 -5.83 -10.29 0.15
C ALA A 48 -6.12 -10.81 -1.28
N GLU A 49 -6.37 -9.88 -2.20
CA GLU A 49 -6.70 -10.18 -3.60
C GLU A 49 -5.69 -9.53 -4.56
N GLU A 50 -5.36 -10.24 -5.65
CA GLU A 50 -4.39 -9.80 -6.66
C GLU A 50 -4.70 -8.41 -7.21
N GLU A 51 -5.97 -8.12 -7.49
CA GLU A 51 -6.40 -6.84 -8.04
C GLU A 51 -6.07 -5.68 -7.10
N TRP A 52 -6.41 -5.80 -5.82
CA TRP A 52 -6.13 -4.76 -4.83
C TRP A 52 -4.64 -4.54 -4.65
N ILE A 53 -3.86 -5.61 -4.56
CA ILE A 53 -2.41 -5.54 -4.36
C ILE A 53 -1.75 -4.79 -5.52
N LYS A 54 -2.07 -5.15 -6.77
CA LYS A 54 -1.52 -4.48 -7.95
C LYS A 54 -1.91 -3.01 -7.99
N ARG A 55 -3.21 -2.72 -7.89
CA ARG A 55 -3.75 -1.36 -8.03
C ARG A 55 -3.27 -0.43 -6.92
N VAL A 56 -3.15 -0.92 -5.69
CA VAL A 56 -2.61 -0.13 -4.58
C VAL A 56 -1.12 0.15 -4.79
N LEU A 57 -0.33 -0.85 -5.20
CA LEU A 57 1.08 -0.62 -5.50
C LEU A 57 1.29 0.33 -6.71
N ASP A 58 0.32 0.46 -7.62
CA ASP A 58 0.35 1.43 -8.72
C ASP A 58 0.13 2.89 -8.24
N THR A 59 -0.38 3.09 -7.01
CA THR A 59 -0.53 4.43 -6.43
C THR A 59 0.81 5.08 -6.06
N GLY A 60 1.90 4.30 -6.04
CA GLY A 60 3.25 4.78 -5.73
C GLY A 60 3.63 4.71 -4.25
N CYS A 61 2.86 3.99 -3.43
CA CYS A 61 3.23 3.74 -2.04
C CYS A 61 4.53 2.93 -1.93
N SER A 62 5.27 3.12 -0.84
CA SER A 62 6.51 2.41 -0.55
C SER A 62 6.30 0.90 -0.30
N GLY A 63 5.13 0.54 0.24
CA GLY A 63 4.78 -0.85 0.50
C GLY A 63 3.32 -1.04 0.86
N ILE A 64 2.94 -2.29 1.11
CA ILE A 64 1.58 -2.67 1.47
C ILE A 64 1.51 -3.52 2.74
N MET A 65 0.40 -3.42 3.44
CA MET A 65 -0.01 -4.34 4.49
C MET A 65 -1.21 -5.14 4.00
N VAL A 66 -1.13 -6.47 4.00
CA VAL A 66 -2.22 -7.33 3.54
C VAL A 66 -2.92 -7.94 4.75
N PRO A 67 -4.24 -7.72 4.93
CA PRO A 67 -4.95 -8.24 6.08
C PRO A 67 -5.22 -9.75 5.95
N GLN A 68 -5.43 -10.39 7.10
CA GLN A 68 -5.93 -11.77 7.21
C GLN A 68 -5.10 -12.84 6.45
N VAL A 69 -3.79 -12.64 6.34
CA VAL A 69 -2.87 -13.64 5.79
C VAL A 69 -2.60 -14.74 6.83
N ASN A 70 -3.40 -15.81 6.78
CA ASN A 70 -3.38 -16.89 7.78
C ASN A 70 -2.64 -18.17 7.33
N THR A 71 -2.11 -18.20 6.11
CA THR A 71 -1.40 -19.37 5.56
C THR A 71 -0.13 -18.95 4.82
N ALA A 72 0.85 -19.87 4.76
CA ALA A 72 2.10 -19.64 4.05
C ALA A 72 1.86 -19.52 2.53
N GLU A 73 0.88 -20.27 2.01
CA GLU A 73 0.49 -20.24 0.59
C GLU A 73 -0.05 -18.86 0.20
N LEU A 74 -0.92 -18.28 1.04
CA LEU A 74 -1.45 -16.94 0.80
C LEU A 74 -0.34 -15.89 0.91
N ALA A 75 0.57 -16.02 1.89
CA ALA A 75 1.73 -15.13 1.99
C ALA A 75 2.61 -15.19 0.71
N ALA A 76 2.84 -16.39 0.16
CA ALA A 76 3.59 -16.55 -1.08
C ALA A 76 2.87 -15.94 -2.29
N GLN A 77 1.53 -16.04 -2.36
CA GLN A 77 0.72 -15.39 -3.39
C GLN A 77 0.80 -13.87 -3.31
N VAL A 78 0.72 -13.30 -2.10
CA VAL A 78 0.89 -11.85 -1.89
C VAL A 78 2.23 -11.37 -2.43
N VAL A 79 3.32 -12.09 -2.16
CA VAL A 79 4.65 -11.76 -2.70
C VAL A 79 4.67 -11.84 -4.23
N GLN A 80 4.07 -12.88 -4.81
CA GLN A 80 3.95 -13.05 -6.26
C GLN A 80 3.21 -11.88 -6.92
N TRP A 81 2.11 -11.42 -6.34
CA TRP A 81 1.34 -10.28 -6.86
C TRP A 81 2.04 -8.93 -6.67
N SER A 82 3.00 -8.84 -5.74
CA SER A 82 3.66 -7.58 -5.37
C SER A 82 4.93 -7.27 -6.17
N LYS A 83 5.60 -8.29 -6.71
CA LYS A 83 6.92 -8.16 -7.37
C LYS A 83 6.82 -8.38 -8.87
N TYR A 84 7.59 -7.60 -9.63
CA TYR A 84 7.74 -7.80 -11.08
C TYR A 84 8.58 -9.06 -11.38
N PRO A 85 8.48 -9.61 -12.61
CA PRO A 85 9.41 -10.63 -13.08
C PRO A 85 10.88 -10.18 -12.94
N PRO A 86 11.82 -11.07 -12.56
CA PRO A 86 11.65 -12.51 -12.31
C PRO A 86 11.24 -12.87 -10.87
N GLN A 87 11.07 -11.88 -9.98
CA GLN A 87 10.83 -12.12 -8.55
C GLN A 87 9.36 -12.36 -8.21
N GLY A 88 8.45 -11.98 -9.10
CA GLY A 88 7.02 -12.25 -8.99
C GLY A 88 6.31 -12.19 -10.35
N GLY A 89 4.98 -12.15 -10.31
CA GLY A 89 4.08 -12.13 -11.45
C GLY A 89 3.31 -10.82 -11.64
N ARG A 90 3.72 -9.73 -10.97
CA ARG A 90 3.10 -8.41 -11.16
C ARG A 90 3.26 -7.98 -12.62
N SER A 91 2.14 -7.63 -13.25
CA SER A 91 2.10 -7.13 -14.62
C SER A 91 2.82 -5.79 -14.71
N VAL A 92 3.63 -5.59 -15.76
CA VAL A 92 4.33 -4.34 -16.09
C VAL A 92 3.36 -3.35 -16.72
#